data_AF-A0A8J2L9I5-F1
#
_entry.id   AF-A0A8J2L9I5-F1
#
_cell.length_a   1.000
_cell.length_b   1.000
_cell.length_c   1.000
_cell.angle_alpha   90.00
_cell.angle_beta   90.00
_cell.angle_gamma   90.00
#
_symmetry.space_group_name_H-M   'P 1'
#
loop_
_entity.id
_entity.type
_entity.pdbx_description
1 polymer ?
#
loop_
_entity_poly.entity_id
_entity_poly.type
_entity_poly.pdbx_seq_one_letter_code
_entity_poly.pdbx_strand_id
1 'polypeptide(L)'
;ASKLKTSKPVKSFSGYLTVDEKTNSNLFFWFFPAQENPENAPVFLYVNERPGTSCLAAIFLDNGPFTINENNELTDRNSSWTQTNS
;
A
#
# COMPACT_ATOMS: atom_id res chain seq x y z
N ALA A 1 5.16 16.03 1.51
CA ALA A 1 4.97 14.61 1.91
C ALA A 1 4.61 14.56 3.38
N SER A 2 3.43 14.06 3.74
CA SER A 2 3.10 13.74 5.13
C SER A 2 3.83 12.45 5.53
N LYS A 3 4.38 12.40 6.74
CA LYS A 3 4.97 11.18 7.30
C LYS A 3 3.88 10.45 8.08
N LEU A 4 3.66 9.17 7.77
CA LEU A 4 2.82 8.32 8.61
C LEU A 4 3.48 8.19 9.99
N LYS A 5 2.69 8.27 11.05
CA LYS A 5 3.17 8.01 12.42
C LYS A 5 3.15 6.49 12.64
N THR A 6 4.31 5.86 12.50
CA THR A 6 4.55 4.43 12.69
C THR A 6 5.80 4.23 13.54
N SER A 7 6.04 3.02 14.06
CA SER A 7 7.21 2.77 14.93
C SER A 7 8.54 2.98 14.20
N LYS A 8 8.56 2.71 12.89
CA LYS A 8 9.63 3.06 11.95
C LYS A 8 9.06 3.78 10.74
N PRO A 9 9.69 4.85 10.21
CA PRO A 9 9.21 5.54 9.03
C PRO A 9 9.17 4.59 7.82
N VAL A 10 7.98 4.34 7.27
CA VAL A 10 7.83 3.55 6.03
C VAL A 10 7.82 4.50 4.84
N LYS A 11 8.76 4.29 3.92
CA LYS A 11 8.76 4.99 2.62
C LYS A 11 7.60 4.45 1.80
N SER A 12 6.74 5.34 1.30
CA SER A 12 5.65 4.98 0.41
C SER A 12 5.34 6.12 -0.54
N PHE A 13 4.66 5.80 -1.64
CA PHE A 13 4.28 6.73 -2.68
C PHE A 13 2.82 6.51 -3.02
N SER A 14 2.03 7.58 -3.09
CA SER A 14 0.65 7.51 -3.53
C SER A 14 0.35 8.63 -4.50
N GLY A 15 -0.68 8.44 -5.31
CA GLY A 15 -1.08 9.41 -6.31
C GLY A 15 -2.20 8.90 -7.20
N TYR A 16 -2.47 9.68 -8.23
CA TYR A 16 -3.45 9.36 -9.26
C TYR A 16 -2.74 9.20 -10.60
N LEU A 17 -3.16 8.19 -11.35
CA LEU A 17 -2.82 7.99 -12.75
C LEU A 17 -4.07 8.31 -13.57
N THR A 18 -3.99 9.32 -14.44
CA THR A 18 -5.09 9.61 -15.37
C THR A 18 -5.11 8.52 -16.44
N VAL A 19 -6.22 7.78 -16.53
CA VAL A 19 -6.40 6.67 -17.47
C VAL A 19 -7.23 7.06 -18.69
N ASP A 20 -8.03 8.13 -18.57
CA ASP A 20 -8.75 8.75 -19.68
C ASP A 20 -8.96 10.24 -19.41
N GLU A 21 -8.28 11.08 -20.19
CA GLU A 21 -8.38 12.53 -20.07
C GLU A 21 -9.75 13.07 -20.50
N LYS A 22 -10.45 12.43 -21.44
CA LYS A 22 -11.74 12.92 -21.96
C LYS A 22 -12.84 12.81 -20.93
N THR A 23 -12.81 11.74 -20.13
CA THR A 23 -13.75 11.50 -19.04
C THR A 23 -13.22 11.94 -17.68
N ASN A 24 -11.98 12.45 -17.63
CA ASN A 24 -11.25 12.74 -16.40
C ASN A 24 -11.23 11.55 -15.43
N SER A 25 -11.07 10.34 -15.97
CA SER A 25 -10.99 9.10 -15.19
C SER A 25 -9.58 8.91 -14.62
N ASN A 26 -9.50 8.65 -13.32
CA ASN A 26 -8.25 8.55 -12.59
C ASN A 26 -8.21 7.29 -11.71
N LEU A 27 -7.10 6.57 -11.75
CA LEU A 27 -6.82 5.44 -10.87
C LEU A 27 -5.93 5.88 -9.71
N PHE A 28 -6.39 5.68 -8.48
CA PHE A 28 -5.55 5.89 -7.30
C PHE A 28 -4.62 4.69 -7.08
N PHE A 29 -3.38 4.94 -6.68
CA PHE A 29 -2.45 3.91 -6.22
C PHE A 29 -1.77 4.29 -4.90
N TRP A 30 -1.33 3.26 -4.16
CA TRP A 30 -0.43 3.41 -3.02
C TRP A 30 0.62 2.29 -3.05
N PHE A 31 1.86 2.68 -3.30
CA PHE A 31 3.00 1.81 -3.48
C PHE A 31 3.93 1.84 -2.27
N PHE A 32 4.41 0.67 -1.89
CA PHE A 32 5.37 0.45 -0.81
C PHE A 32 6.57 -0.32 -1.39
N PRO A 33 7.76 0.29 -1.49
CA PRO A 33 8.97 -0.43 -1.83
C PRO A 33 9.23 -1.56 -0.83
N ALA A 34 9.89 -2.63 -1.29
CA ALA A 34 10.32 -3.70 -0.38
C ALA A 34 11.24 -3.14 0.71
N GLN A 35 11.07 -3.64 1.94
CA GLN A 35 11.88 -3.23 3.08
C GLN A 35 13.31 -3.77 2.96
N GLU A 36 13.46 -4.95 2.34
CA GLU A 36 14.74 -5.59 2.08
C GLU A 36 15.06 -5.60 0.57
N ASN A 37 16.28 -5.16 0.23
CA ASN A 37 16.81 -5.15 -1.14
C ASN A 37 15.84 -4.58 -2.22
N PRO A 38 15.30 -3.36 -2.04
CA PRO A 38 14.26 -2.80 -2.91
C PRO A 38 14.65 -2.68 -4.39
N GLU A 39 15.95 -2.57 -4.69
CA GLU A 39 16.45 -2.44 -6.06
C GLU A 39 16.38 -3.75 -6.86
N ASN A 40 16.31 -4.90 -6.20
CA ASN A 40 16.25 -6.23 -6.85
C ASN A 40 14.95 -6.99 -6.55
N ALA A 41 14.11 -6.46 -5.65
CA ALA A 41 12.84 -7.06 -5.30
C ALA A 41 11.84 -6.98 -6.47
N PRO A 42 11.02 -8.02 -6.71
CA PRO A 42 9.97 -7.96 -7.71
C PRO A 42 8.88 -6.97 -7.30
N VAL A 43 8.20 -6.38 -8.29
CA VAL A 43 7.01 -5.56 -8.05
C VAL A 43 5.77 -6.43 -8.08
N PHE A 44 5.00 -6.41 -7.00
CA PHE A 44 3.72 -7.10 -6.91
C PHE A 44 2.55 -6.10 -7.01
N LEU A 45 1.63 -6.33 -7.95
CA LEU A 45 0.40 -5.55 -8.10
C LEU A 45 -0.77 -6.29 -7.45
N TYR A 46 -1.37 -5.68 -6.43
CA TYR A 46 -2.56 -6.21 -5.78
C TYR A 46 -3.83 -5.58 -6.36
N VAL A 47 -4.78 -6.42 -6.80
CA VAL A 47 -6.11 -6.01 -7.26
C VAL A 47 -7.15 -6.90 -6.59
N ASN A 48 -8.17 -6.31 -5.98
CA ASN A 48 -9.28 -7.04 -5.37
C ASN A 48 -10.08 -7.84 -6.41
N GLU A 49 -10.64 -8.96 -5.97
CA GLU A 49 -11.48 -9.82 -6.81
C GLU A 49 -12.87 -9.21 -7.13
N ARG A 50 -13.40 -8.36 -6.25
CA ARG A 50 -14.79 -7.87 -6.33
C ARG A 50 -14.89 -6.50 -7.01
N PRO A 51 -15.71 -6.34 -8.07
CA PRO A 51 -15.98 -5.04 -8.67
C PRO A 51 -16.52 -4.02 -7.65
N GLY A 52 -16.08 -2.76 -7.77
CA GLY A 52 -16.55 -1.66 -6.93
C GLY A 52 -16.00 -1.62 -5.50
N THR A 53 -15.15 -2.58 -5.09
CA THR A 53 -14.55 -2.60 -3.75
C THR A 53 -13.11 -2.05 -3.78
N SER A 54 -12.79 -1.14 -2.86
CA SER A 54 -11.47 -0.51 -2.79
C SER A 54 -10.35 -1.49 -2.41
N CYS A 55 -9.28 -1.55 -3.21
CA CYS A 55 -8.07 -2.32 -2.91
C CYS A 55 -7.31 -1.84 -1.68
N LEU A 56 -7.62 -0.64 -1.17
CA LEU A 56 -7.01 -0.09 0.04
C LEU A 56 -7.26 -0.94 1.28
N ALA A 57 -8.36 -1.69 1.31
CA ALA A 57 -8.67 -2.55 2.45
C ALA A 57 -7.55 -3.57 2.71
N ALA A 58 -6.98 -4.17 1.66
CA ALA A 58 -5.92 -5.17 1.79
C ALA A 58 -4.61 -4.63 2.40
N ILE A 59 -4.38 -3.32 2.32
CA ILE A 59 -3.22 -2.69 2.98
C ILE A 59 -3.34 -2.83 4.50
N PHE A 60 -4.55 -2.67 5.04
CA PHE A 60 -4.80 -2.66 6.49
C PHE A 60 -5.28 -4.00 7.02
N LEU A 61 -6.04 -4.76 6.24
CA LEU A 61 -6.73 -5.96 6.70
C LEU A 61 -5.99 -7.25 6.34
N ASP A 62 -5.32 -7.28 5.19
CA ASP A 62 -4.71 -8.52 4.69
C ASP A 62 -3.19 -8.48 4.81
N ASN A 63 -2.49 -7.94 3.82
CA ASN A 63 -1.07 -8.21 3.58
C ASN A 63 -0.18 -6.96 3.55
N GLY A 64 -0.76 -5.76 3.64
CA GLY A 64 0.02 -4.52 3.63
C GLY A 64 0.88 -4.32 4.88
N PRO A 65 1.67 -3.24 4.93
CA PRO A 65 2.64 -3.01 5.99
C PRO A 65 2.02 -2.64 7.34
N PHE A 66 0.73 -2.33 7.41
CA PHE A 66 0.09 -1.80 8.61
C PHE A 66 -1.16 -2.56 9.02
N THR A 67 -1.44 -2.50 10.32
CA THR A 67 -2.74 -2.79 10.92
C THR A 67 -3.25 -1.52 11.62
N ILE A 68 -4.53 -1.51 11.98
CA ILE A 68 -5.15 -0.44 12.78
C ILE A 68 -5.47 -1.03 14.15
N ASN A 69 -4.97 -0.41 15.23
CA ASN A 69 -5.25 -0.85 16.59
C ASN A 69 -6.62 -0.33 17.09
N GLU A 70 -7.04 -0.74 18.30
CA GLU A 70 -8.32 -0.33 18.91
C GLU A 70 -8.43 1.19 19.13
N ASN A 71 -7.31 1.91 19.16
CA ASN A 71 -7.25 3.36 19.29
C ASN A 71 -7.28 4.10 17.93
N ASN A 72 -7.51 3.38 16.82
CA ASN A 72 -7.43 3.90 15.45
C ASN A 72 -6.05 4.42 15.05
N GLU A 73 -4.99 3.86 15.62
CA GLU A 73 -3.61 4.20 15.29
C GLU A 73 -3.00 3.14 14.36
N LEU A 74 -2.08 3.58 13.50
CA LEU A 74 -1.33 2.67 12.63
C LEU A 74 -0.26 1.95 13.43
N THR A 75 -0.25 0.64 13.31
CA THR A 75 0.80 -0.24 13.87
C THR A 75 1.42 -1.07 12.76
N ASP A 76 2.71 -1.38 12.88
CA ASP A 76 3.40 -2.19 11.87
C ASP A 76 2.89 -3.64 11.90
N ARG A 77 2.65 -4.23 10.72
CA ARG A 77 2.28 -5.65 10.59
C ARG A 77 3.55 -6.51 10.66
N ASN A 78 3.56 -7.52 11.52
CA ASN A 78 4.71 -8.43 11.68
C ASN A 78 5.01 -9.25 10.41
N SER A 79 3.99 -9.61 9.62
CA SER A 79 4.12 -10.40 8.39
C SER A 79 3.47 -9.68 7.22
N SER A 80 4.19 -8.73 6.62
CA SER A 80 3.73 -7.99 5.44
C SER A 80 4.37 -8.53 4.16
N TRP A 81 3.64 -8.50 3.04
CA TRP A 81 4.21 -8.79 1.72
C TRP A 81 5.27 -7.77 1.27
N THR A 82 5.44 -6.66 2.00
CA THR A 82 6.48 -5.67 1.74
C THR A 82 7.80 -5.97 2.44
N GLN A 83 7.87 -7.01 3.28
CA GLN A 83 9.04 -7.26 4.13
C GLN A 83 10.19 -7.93 3.37
N THR A 84 9.94 -9.02 2.66
CA THR A 84 10.98 -9.83 1.99
C THR A 84 10.55 -10.29 0.60
N ASN A 85 11.52 -10.81 -0.17
CA ASN A 85 11.30 -11.41 -1.49
C ASN A 85 10.70 -12.82 -1.37
N SER A 86 9.43 -12.96 -0.98
CA SER A 86 8.68 -14.24 -1.08
C SER A 86 7.18 -14.02 -1.00
#